data_AF-A0A6L3JR51-F1
#
_entry.id   AF-A0A6L3JR51-F1
#
_cell.length_a   1.000
_cell.length_b   1.000
_cell.length_c   1.000
_cell.angle_alpha   90.00
_cell.angle_beta   90.00
_cell.angle_gamma   90.00
#
_symmetry.space_group_name_H-M   'P 1'
#
loop_
_entity.id
_entity.type
_entity.pdbx_description
1 polymer ?
#
loop_
_entity_poly.entity_id
_entity_poly.type
_entity_poly.pdbx_seq_one_letter_code
_entity_poly.pdbx_strand_id
1 'polypeptide(L)'
;MAKESVNILKDKIDIVDLLAQLNAALSEEWLAFYQYWVGSFVVEGAMRGDVQREFQEHAAEEYNHAKLLADRIIELEGVPVLDPKQWFDLARCKYDAPVDFGSEILLKQNVESERCAIYRYQQIAEFTNGIDFTTCD
;
A
#
# COMPACT_ATOMS: atom_id res chain seq x y z
N MET A 1 -14.55 -2.24 -20.98
CA MET A 1 -13.54 -3.02 -20.22
C MET A 1 -13.98 -3.15 -18.76
N ALA A 2 -14.02 -2.09 -17.92
CA ALA A 2 -14.44 -2.18 -16.50
C ALA A 2 -15.79 -2.91 -16.25
N LYS A 3 -16.86 -2.51 -16.96
CA LYS A 3 -18.20 -3.13 -16.87
C LYS A 3 -18.24 -4.64 -17.09
N GLU A 4 -17.34 -5.18 -17.92
CA GLU A 4 -17.32 -6.61 -18.23
C GLU A 4 -16.62 -7.39 -17.12
N SER A 5 -15.56 -6.86 -16.53
CA SER A 5 -14.84 -7.46 -15.39
C SER A 5 -15.76 -7.67 -14.18
N VAL A 6 -16.49 -6.62 -13.76
CA VAL A 6 -17.41 -6.72 -12.62
C VAL A 6 -18.51 -7.74 -12.86
N ASN A 7 -19.06 -7.80 -14.09
CA ASN A 7 -20.10 -8.77 -14.42
C ASN A 7 -19.63 -10.23 -14.39
N ILE A 8 -18.34 -10.49 -14.65
CA ILE A 8 -17.74 -11.83 -14.57
C ILE A 8 -17.48 -12.24 -13.11
N LEU A 9 -17.16 -11.28 -12.24
CA LEU A 9 -16.71 -11.51 -10.88
C LEU A 9 -17.84 -11.48 -9.84
N LYS A 10 -18.90 -10.69 -10.06
CA LYS A 10 -19.96 -10.42 -9.06
C LYS A 10 -20.66 -11.65 -8.46
N ASP A 11 -20.70 -12.76 -9.18
CA ASP A 11 -21.33 -14.01 -8.73
C ASP A 11 -20.31 -15.00 -8.11
N LYS A 12 -19.02 -14.63 -8.08
CA LYS A 12 -17.90 -15.48 -7.65
C LYS A 12 -17.15 -14.95 -6.44
N ILE A 13 -17.16 -13.64 -6.21
CA ILE A 13 -16.47 -12.97 -5.11
C ILE A 13 -17.30 -11.78 -4.63
N ASP A 14 -17.19 -11.46 -3.34
CA ASP A 14 -17.78 -10.24 -2.79
C ASP A 14 -16.97 -9.03 -3.25
N ILE A 15 -17.48 -8.33 -4.27
CA ILE A 15 -16.84 -7.13 -4.83
C ILE A 15 -16.80 -5.99 -3.82
N VAL A 16 -17.80 -5.89 -2.93
CA VAL A 16 -17.83 -4.83 -1.92
C VAL A 16 -16.69 -5.04 -0.92
N ASP A 17 -16.49 -6.28 -0.48
CA ASP A 17 -15.37 -6.64 0.40
C ASP A 17 -14.02 -6.48 -0.30
N LEU A 18 -13.89 -6.91 -1.57
CA LEU A 18 -12.66 -6.69 -2.35
C LEU A 18 -12.31 -5.20 -2.43
N LEU A 19 -13.28 -4.36 -2.79
CA LEU A 19 -13.09 -2.90 -2.88
C LEU A 19 -12.71 -2.29 -1.53
N ALA A 20 -13.24 -2.79 -0.42
CA ALA A 20 -12.86 -2.36 0.92
C ALA A 20 -11.39 -2.72 1.23
N GLN A 21 -10.98 -3.94 0.91
CA GLN A 21 -9.59 -4.39 1.09
C GLN A 21 -8.60 -3.61 0.22
N LEU A 22 -8.94 -3.34 -1.05
CA LEU A 22 -8.10 -2.54 -1.95
C LEU A 22 -7.99 -1.09 -1.49
N ASN A 23 -9.06 -0.49 -0.96
CA ASN A 23 -9.00 0.86 -0.38
C ASN A 23 -8.20 0.93 0.92
N ALA A 24 -8.23 -0.13 1.72
CA ALA A 24 -7.36 -0.26 2.88
C ALA A 24 -5.89 -0.35 2.45
N ALA A 25 -5.57 -1.21 1.47
CA ALA A 25 -4.22 -1.30 0.90
C ALA A 25 -3.77 0.06 0.31
N LEU A 26 -4.63 0.75 -0.43
CA LEU A 26 -4.30 2.06 -1.02
C LEU A 26 -3.96 3.10 0.05
N SER A 27 -4.69 3.07 1.17
CA SER A 27 -4.39 3.92 2.32
C SER A 27 -3.05 3.58 2.96
N GLU A 28 -2.75 2.28 3.08
CA GLU A 28 -1.48 1.77 3.62
C GLU A 28 -0.29 2.21 2.73
N GLU A 29 -0.43 2.11 1.40
CA GLU A 29 0.59 2.57 0.43
C GLU A 29 0.85 4.08 0.51
N TRP A 30 -0.19 4.91 0.66
CA TRP A 30 0.01 6.36 0.82
C TRP A 30 0.74 6.72 2.11
N LEU A 31 0.47 5.99 3.20
CA LEU A 31 1.17 6.17 4.47
C LEU A 31 2.63 5.71 4.35
N ALA A 32 2.89 4.56 3.73
CA ALA A 32 4.22 4.03 3.49
C ALA A 32 5.05 4.96 2.58
N PHE A 33 4.46 5.42 1.47
CA PHE A 33 5.04 6.43 0.58
C PHE A 33 5.55 7.63 1.37
N TYR A 34 4.71 8.24 2.20
CA TYR A 34 5.08 9.42 2.95
C TYR A 34 6.16 9.11 4.00
N GLN A 35 6.11 7.94 4.64
CA GLN A 35 7.10 7.50 5.62
C GLN A 35 8.49 7.34 4.99
N TYR A 36 8.60 6.63 3.87
CA TYR A 36 9.85 6.51 3.12
C TYR A 36 10.33 7.87 2.61
N TRP A 37 9.41 8.66 2.03
CA TRP A 37 9.73 9.95 1.47
C TRP A 37 10.31 10.89 2.52
N VAL A 38 9.62 11.10 3.65
CA VAL A 38 10.10 11.96 4.74
C VAL A 38 11.35 11.38 5.41
N GLY A 39 11.39 10.06 5.60
CA GLY A 39 12.52 9.31 6.14
C GLY A 39 13.81 9.59 5.34
N SER A 40 13.72 9.65 4.02
CA SER A 40 14.86 9.91 3.14
C SER A 40 15.49 11.29 3.34
N PHE A 41 14.73 12.27 3.85
CA PHE A 41 15.26 13.61 4.14
C PHE A 41 15.86 13.70 5.53
N VAL A 42 15.25 13.04 6.51
CA VAL A 42 15.64 13.16 7.92
C VAL A 42 16.70 12.15 8.34
N VAL A 43 16.93 11.07 7.60
CA VAL A 43 17.89 10.01 7.99
C VAL A 43 19.31 10.54 8.28
N GLU A 44 19.86 10.05 9.38
CA GLU A 44 21.19 10.39 9.92
C GLU A 44 22.00 9.14 10.25
N GLY A 45 23.28 9.31 10.55
CA GLY A 45 24.15 8.25 11.07
C GLY A 45 24.85 7.41 10.00
N ALA A 46 25.18 6.17 10.36
CA ALA A 46 25.98 5.29 9.51
C ALA A 46 25.24 4.95 8.21
N MET A 47 25.99 4.89 7.10
CA MET A 47 25.46 4.57 5.77
C MET A 47 24.31 5.50 5.32
N ARG A 48 24.19 6.70 5.90
CA ARG A 48 23.12 7.67 5.61
C ARG A 48 22.90 7.90 4.11
N GLY A 49 23.96 8.02 3.32
CA GLY A 49 23.86 8.21 1.87
C GLY A 49 23.29 7.01 1.12
N ASP A 50 23.50 5.78 1.60
CA ASP A 50 22.94 4.57 1.02
C ASP A 50 21.49 4.39 1.44
N VAL A 51 21.20 4.49 2.75
CA VAL A 51 19.85 4.38 3.29
C VAL A 51 18.91 5.44 2.72
N GLN A 52 19.40 6.67 2.52
CA GLN A 52 18.63 7.71 1.86
C GLN A 52 18.20 7.31 0.44
N ARG A 53 19.09 6.70 -0.36
CA ARG A 53 18.76 6.29 -1.73
C ARG A 53 17.73 5.16 -1.73
N GLU A 54 17.92 4.16 -0.87
CA GLU A 54 16.96 3.07 -0.71
C GLU A 54 15.57 3.61 -0.32
N PHE A 55 15.48 4.56 0.60
CA PHE A 55 14.20 5.17 0.97
C PHE A 55 13.56 5.98 -0.17
N GLN A 56 14.36 6.62 -1.03
CA GLN A 56 13.82 7.31 -2.21
C GLN A 56 13.32 6.33 -3.26
N GLU A 57 14.01 5.20 -3.43
CA GLU A 57 13.60 4.11 -4.32
C GLU A 57 12.28 3.49 -3.84
N HIS A 58 12.20 3.09 -2.57
CA HIS A 58 10.95 2.57 -1.99
C HIS A 58 9.81 3.59 -2.03
N ALA A 59 10.05 4.88 -1.76
CA ALA A 59 9.01 5.89 -1.95
C ALA A 59 8.50 5.94 -3.41
N ALA A 60 9.35 5.71 -4.41
CA ALA A 60 8.88 5.62 -5.80
C ALA A 60 8.08 4.33 -6.06
N GLU A 61 8.45 3.21 -5.44
CA GLU A 61 7.74 1.94 -5.50
C GLU A 61 6.34 2.04 -4.89
N GLU A 62 6.18 2.60 -3.68
CA GLU A 62 4.87 2.73 -3.02
C GLU A 62 3.92 3.63 -3.81
N TYR A 63 4.45 4.65 -4.47
CA TYR A 63 3.64 5.45 -5.40
C TYR A 63 3.13 4.62 -6.58
N ASN A 64 3.95 3.72 -7.12
CA ASN A 64 3.52 2.82 -8.19
C ASN A 64 2.49 1.80 -7.69
N HIS A 65 2.66 1.26 -6.47
CA HIS A 65 1.66 0.39 -5.84
C HIS A 65 0.33 1.10 -5.65
N ALA A 66 0.35 2.32 -5.10
CA ALA A 66 -0.84 3.16 -4.94
C ALA A 66 -1.56 3.40 -6.28
N LYS A 67 -0.80 3.62 -7.36
CA LYS A 67 -1.37 3.75 -8.70
C LYS A 67 -2.05 2.47 -9.18
N LEU A 68 -1.39 1.31 -9.04
CA LEU A 68 -1.95 0.02 -9.43
C LEU A 68 -3.26 -0.27 -8.69
N LEU A 69 -3.29 -0.02 -7.38
CA LEU A 69 -4.49 -0.17 -6.56
C LEU A 69 -5.61 0.78 -6.99
N ALA A 70 -5.30 2.06 -7.22
CA ALA A 70 -6.29 3.04 -7.65
C ALA A 70 -6.89 2.69 -9.02
N ASP A 71 -6.04 2.31 -9.99
CA ASP A 71 -6.47 1.85 -11.31
C ASP A 71 -7.38 0.62 -11.16
N ARG A 72 -6.98 -0.36 -10.34
CA ARG A 72 -7.77 -1.58 -10.12
C ARG A 72 -9.12 -1.33 -9.45
N ILE A 73 -9.17 -0.43 -8.47
CA ILE A 73 -10.43 -0.01 -7.84
C ILE A 73 -11.41 0.57 -8.88
N ILE A 74 -10.92 1.40 -9.80
CA ILE A 74 -11.74 1.98 -10.88
C ILE A 74 -12.20 0.90 -11.88
N GLU A 75 -11.34 -0.05 -12.22
CA GLU A 75 -11.69 -1.18 -13.09
C GLU A 75 -12.81 -2.05 -12.51
N LEU A 76 -12.86 -2.16 -11.18
CA LEU A 76 -13.91 -2.84 -10.42
C LEU A 76 -15.14 -1.95 -10.15
N GLU A 77 -15.24 -0.80 -10.82
CA GLU A 77 -16.31 0.20 -10.68
C GLU A 77 -16.46 0.76 -9.25
N GLY A 78 -15.40 0.69 -8.45
CA GLY A 78 -15.31 1.32 -7.14
C GLY A 78 -14.84 2.78 -7.19
N VAL A 79 -14.72 3.38 -6.01
CA VAL A 79 -14.15 4.71 -5.83
C VAL A 79 -12.94 4.58 -4.89
N PRO A 80 -11.73 5.00 -5.31
CA PRO A 80 -10.58 5.00 -4.43
C PRO A 80 -10.78 6.04 -3.31
N VAL A 81 -10.17 5.81 -2.15
CA VAL A 81 -10.21 6.72 -1.01
C VAL A 81 -9.78 8.13 -1.45
N LEU A 82 -10.62 9.13 -1.16
CA LEU A 82 -10.48 10.48 -1.71
C LEU A 82 -9.87 11.48 -0.72
N ASP A 83 -10.06 11.26 0.58
CA ASP A 83 -9.59 12.18 1.63
C ASP A 83 -8.46 11.52 2.44
N PRO A 84 -7.26 12.13 2.49
CA PRO A 84 -6.15 11.66 3.31
C PRO A 84 -6.48 11.42 4.80
N LYS A 85 -7.48 12.12 5.33
CA LYS A 85 -7.93 11.88 6.71
C LYS A 85 -8.44 10.46 6.94
N GLN A 86 -9.02 9.84 5.91
CA GLN A 86 -9.57 8.49 5.99
C GLN A 86 -8.49 7.41 5.98
N TRP A 87 -7.25 7.72 5.59
CA TRP A 87 -6.19 6.72 5.51
C TRP A 87 -5.98 6.02 6.85
N PHE A 88 -6.00 6.79 7.95
CA PHE A 88 -5.81 6.24 9.30
C PHE A 88 -7.00 5.41 9.81
N ASP A 89 -8.20 5.62 9.25
CA ASP A 89 -9.39 4.84 9.59
C ASP A 89 -9.42 3.51 8.81
N LEU A 90 -8.89 3.51 7.59
CA LEU A 90 -8.90 2.36 6.67
C LEU A 90 -7.65 1.48 6.81
N ALA A 91 -6.50 2.09 7.04
CA ALA A 91 -5.22 1.40 7.14
C ALA A 91 -5.11 0.65 8.46
N ARG A 92 -4.70 -0.62 8.37
CA ARG A 92 -4.23 -1.38 9.52
C ARG A 92 -2.74 -1.14 9.76
N CYS A 93 -1.96 -0.99 8.68
CA CYS A 93 -0.55 -0.67 8.77
C CYS A 93 -0.39 0.79 9.21
N LYS A 94 0.38 0.99 10.28
CA LYS A 94 0.48 2.30 10.91
C LYS A 94 1.56 3.13 10.22
N TYR A 95 1.26 4.41 10.03
CA TYR A 95 2.31 5.40 9.86
C TYR A 95 3.02 5.61 11.20
N ASP A 96 4.33 5.47 11.21
CA ASP A 96 5.19 5.79 12.35
C ASP A 96 6.04 7.01 12.02
N ALA A 97 5.73 8.13 12.68
CA ALA A 97 6.47 9.36 12.48
C ALA A 97 7.90 9.22 13.04
N PRO A 98 8.95 9.51 12.26
CA PRO A 98 10.32 9.50 12.77
C PRO A 98 10.49 10.41 14.00
N VAL A 99 10.82 9.82 15.15
CA VAL A 99 11.19 10.55 16.38
C VAL A 99 12.70 10.48 16.67
N ASP A 100 13.36 9.46 16.14
CA ASP A 100 14.81 9.27 16.12
C ASP A 100 15.22 9.04 14.67
N PHE A 101 16.22 9.77 14.20
CA PHE A 101 16.63 9.79 12.80
C PHE A 101 17.79 8.84 12.48
N GLY A 102 18.29 8.08 13.46
CA GLY A 102 19.33 7.09 13.24
C GLY A 102 18.94 6.07 12.17
N SER A 103 19.82 5.85 11.19
CA SER A 103 19.56 4.96 10.06
C SER A 103 19.09 3.56 10.46
N GLU A 104 19.67 2.94 11.50
CA GLU A 104 19.24 1.64 12.01
C GLU A 104 17.80 1.68 12.55
N ILE A 105 17.39 2.76 13.20
CA ILE A 105 16.04 2.91 13.75
C ILE A 105 15.03 3.06 12.62
N LEU A 106 15.28 3.95 11.66
CA LEU A 106 14.38 4.15 10.52
C LEU A 106 14.25 2.89 9.66
N LEU A 107 15.34 2.14 9.47
CA LEU A 107 15.30 0.85 8.78
C LEU A 107 14.41 -0.15 9.51
N LYS A 108 14.49 -0.24 10.84
CA LYS A 108 13.61 -1.12 11.62
C LYS A 108 12.15 -0.71 11.51
N GLN A 109 11.84 0.59 11.59
CA GLN A 109 10.48 1.11 11.42
C GLN A 109 9.90 0.71 10.05
N ASN A 110 10.68 0.90 8.98
CA ASN A 110 10.24 0.55 7.63
C ASN A 110 10.05 -0.96 7.47
N VAL A 111 11.00 -1.79 7.94
CA VAL A 111 10.85 -3.26 7.89
C VAL A 111 9.62 -3.76 8.66
N GLU A 112 9.24 -3.09 9.75
CA GLU A 112 7.99 -3.42 10.47
C GLU A 112 6.74 -3.05 9.66
N SER A 113 6.75 -1.91 8.97
CA SER A 113 5.69 -1.50 8.05
C SER A 113 5.53 -2.51 6.89
N GLU A 114 6.64 -2.89 6.26
CA GLU A 114 6.67 -3.86 5.15
C GLU A 114 6.06 -5.21 5.54
N ARG A 115 6.35 -5.71 6.75
CA ARG A 115 5.74 -6.96 7.23
C ARG A 115 4.22 -6.87 7.31
N CYS A 116 3.68 -5.70 7.67
CA CYS A 116 2.25 -5.49 7.68
C CYS A 116 1.66 -5.46 6.26
N ALA A 117 2.34 -4.79 5.32
CA ALA A 117 1.95 -4.73 3.91
C ALA A 117 1.94 -6.12 3.27
N ILE A 118 2.98 -6.94 3.51
CA ILE A 118 3.03 -8.34 3.06
C ILE A 118 1.79 -9.12 3.51
N TYR A 119 1.38 -8.96 4.78
CA TYR A 119 0.19 -9.63 5.27
C TYR A 119 -1.10 -9.11 4.61
N ARG A 120 -1.20 -7.81 4.30
CA ARG A 120 -2.31 -7.25 3.51
C ARG A 120 -2.38 -7.90 2.13
N TYR A 121 -1.29 -7.91 1.39
CA TYR A 121 -1.27 -8.44 0.03
C TYR A 121 -1.48 -9.94 -0.02
N GLN A 122 -0.94 -10.69 0.95
CA GLN A 122 -1.22 -12.12 1.06
C GLN A 122 -2.73 -12.39 1.26
N GLN A 123 -3.41 -11.60 2.10
CA GLN A 123 -4.85 -11.73 2.30
C GLN A 123 -5.64 -11.44 1.02
N ILE A 124 -5.27 -10.38 0.30
CA ILE A 124 -5.92 -10.04 -0.98
C ILE A 124 -5.69 -11.17 -2.00
N ALA A 125 -4.44 -11.61 -2.16
CA ALA A 125 -4.10 -12.68 -3.10
C ALA A 125 -4.86 -13.98 -2.77
N GLU A 126 -4.91 -14.39 -1.51
CA GLU A 126 -5.69 -15.56 -1.06
C GLU A 126 -7.19 -15.39 -1.35
N PHE A 127 -7.74 -14.19 -1.14
CA PHE A 127 -9.14 -13.87 -1.38
C PHE A 127 -9.51 -13.92 -2.88
N THR A 128 -8.58 -13.53 -3.76
CA THR A 128 -8.79 -13.47 -5.21
C THR A 128 -8.30 -14.70 -5.98
N ASN A 129 -7.56 -15.60 -5.33
CA ASN A 129 -6.90 -16.74 -5.96
C ASN A 129 -7.88 -17.65 -6.72
N GLY A 130 -7.61 -17.88 -8.01
CA GLY A 130 -8.43 -18.70 -8.88
C GLY A 130 -9.77 -18.06 -9.29
N ILE A 131 -10.04 -16.82 -8.86
CA ILE A 131 -11.30 -16.11 -9.13
C ILE A 131 -11.04 -14.83 -9.93
N ASP A 132 -10.19 -13.95 -9.40
CA ASP A 132 -9.81 -12.68 -10.01
C ASP A 132 -8.29 -12.59 -10.16
N PHE A 133 -7.79 -13.18 -11.26
CA PHE A 133 -6.36 -13.24 -11.56
C PHE A 133 -5.72 -11.85 -11.71
N THR A 134 -6.46 -10.85 -12.21
CA THR A 134 -5.92 -9.50 -12.39
C THR A 134 -5.64 -8.80 -11.06
N THR A 135 -6.41 -9.08 -10.02
CA THR A 135 -6.11 -8.56 -8.67
C THR A 135 -5.12 -9.44 -7.91
N CYS A 136 -5.05 -10.73 -8.24
CA CYS A 136 -4.19 -11.69 -7.55
C CYS A 136 -2.71 -11.60 -7.97
N ASP A 137 -2.44 -11.32 -9.25
CA ASP A 137 -1.11 -11.20 -9.85
C ASP A 137 -0.47 -9.83 -9.55
#